data_AF-A0A6U0A8G6-F1
#
_entry.id   AF-A0A6U0A8G6-F1
#
_cell.length_a   1.000
_cell.length_b   1.000
_cell.length_c   1.000
_cell.angle_alpha   90.00
_cell.angle_beta   90.00
_cell.angle_gamma   90.00
#
_symmetry.space_group_name_H-M   'P 1'
#
loop_
_entity.id
_entity.type
_entity.pdbx_description
1 polymer ?
#
loop_
_entity_poly.entity_id
_entity_poly.type
_entity_poly.pdbx_seq_one_letter_code
_entity_poly.pdbx_strand_id
1 'polypeptide(L)'
;MTKINLNVNEQARKEANMRLLKRSVDRSITDILGGATHVVLYHFHEESQSWEKSDVEGSLSLCVRDGGTRHVLVILNRNSPNNYPMDFTADFQLQKSDPFLIFKNYEKQTSGERGAATIRGIWFPNDNERDTMNELLVGVLKSLKESPPPAPVADRNAATASLFAALNISSPPSQQARPQTETPSPSQSNQQPILDKKSLQLALLSLIQDERFLDLIHAQYLKVHNARASRS
;
A
#
# COMPACT_ATOMS: atom_id res chain seq x y z
N MET A 1 -19.53 -40.60 18.09
CA MET A 1 -18.11 -40.50 17.71
C MET A 1 -18.02 -40.03 16.26
N THR A 2 -18.03 -38.71 15.98
CA THR A 2 -17.94 -38.18 14.59
C THR A 2 -17.34 -36.77 14.50
N LYS A 3 -16.60 -36.30 15.51
CA LYS A 3 -15.99 -34.95 15.50
C LYS A 3 -14.55 -34.93 14.97
N ILE A 4 -13.87 -36.08 14.93
CA ILE A 4 -12.43 -36.15 14.63
C ILE A 4 -12.16 -36.06 13.11
N ASN A 5 -13.01 -36.65 12.26
CA ASN A 5 -12.78 -36.68 10.80
C ASN A 5 -13.05 -35.35 10.07
N LEU A 6 -13.96 -34.50 10.60
CA LEU A 6 -14.27 -33.20 9.98
C LEU A 6 -13.12 -32.20 10.18
N ASN A 7 -12.52 -32.19 11.38
CA ASN A 7 -11.45 -31.26 11.73
C ASN A 7 -10.14 -31.54 10.95
N VAL A 8 -9.82 -32.82 10.72
CA VAL A 8 -8.65 -33.21 9.91
C VAL A 8 -8.81 -32.76 8.46
N ASN A 9 -10.03 -32.90 7.91
CA ASN A 9 -10.32 -32.47 6.54
C ASN A 9 -10.27 -30.94 6.38
N GLU A 10 -10.78 -30.20 7.36
CA GLU A 10 -10.74 -28.74 7.35
C GLU A 10 -9.31 -28.20 7.50
N GLN A 11 -8.53 -28.80 8.40
CA GLN A 11 -7.12 -28.46 8.56
C GLN A 11 -6.30 -28.76 7.30
N ALA A 12 -6.50 -29.93 6.70
CA ALA A 12 -5.84 -30.30 5.43
C ALA A 12 -6.22 -29.33 4.30
N ARG A 13 -7.50 -28.93 4.22
CA ARG A 13 -7.98 -27.93 3.25
C ARG A 13 -7.36 -26.56 3.51
N LYS A 14 -7.30 -26.11 4.77
CA LYS A 14 -6.66 -24.83 5.15
C LYS A 14 -5.18 -24.84 4.80
N GLU A 15 -4.47 -25.94 5.03
CA GLU A 15 -3.06 -26.11 4.65
C GLU A 15 -2.85 -26.10 3.13
N ALA A 16 -3.72 -26.79 2.37
CA ALA A 16 -3.65 -26.78 0.91
C ALA A 16 -3.87 -25.37 0.36
N ASN A 17 -4.88 -24.65 0.85
CA ASN A 17 -5.16 -23.26 0.49
C ASN A 17 -3.98 -22.35 0.87
N MET A 18 -3.39 -22.53 2.05
CA MET A 18 -2.21 -21.79 2.50
C MET A 18 -1.01 -22.02 1.56
N ARG A 19 -0.73 -23.26 1.18
CA ARG A 19 0.35 -23.59 0.24
C ARG A 19 0.10 -22.97 -1.14
N LEU A 20 -1.16 -22.96 -1.60
CA LEU A 20 -1.55 -22.34 -2.86
C LEU A 20 -1.32 -20.83 -2.82
N LEU A 21 -1.87 -20.13 -1.82
CA LEU A 21 -1.73 -18.68 -1.65
C LEU A 21 -0.27 -18.24 -1.57
N LYS A 22 0.56 -18.95 -0.80
CA LYS A 22 2.00 -18.68 -0.72
C LYS A 22 2.74 -18.83 -2.04
N ARG A 23 2.30 -19.78 -2.88
CA ARG A 23 2.95 -20.08 -4.16
C ARG A 23 2.47 -19.17 -5.28
N SER A 24 1.16 -18.92 -5.39
CA SER A 24 0.55 -18.26 -6.54
C SER A 24 0.24 -16.78 -6.32
N VAL A 25 0.31 -16.28 -5.08
CA VAL A 25 -0.04 -14.90 -4.74
C VAL A 25 1.12 -14.20 -4.05
N ASP A 26 1.46 -14.61 -2.83
CA ASP A 26 2.47 -13.92 -2.02
C ASP A 26 3.08 -14.84 -0.96
N ARG A 27 4.41 -15.01 -0.99
CA ARG A 27 5.15 -15.87 -0.05
C ARG A 27 5.13 -15.35 1.39
N SER A 28 4.88 -14.05 1.59
CA SER A 28 4.84 -13.41 2.89
C SER A 28 3.54 -13.67 3.67
N ILE A 29 2.55 -14.33 3.04
CA ILE A 29 1.32 -14.76 3.71
C ILE A 29 1.67 -15.73 4.84
N THR A 30 1.12 -15.49 6.02
CA THR A 30 1.42 -16.24 7.25
C THR A 30 0.21 -17.00 7.78
N ASP A 31 -1.00 -16.43 7.70
CA ASP A 31 -2.24 -17.06 8.14
C ASP A 31 -3.44 -16.67 7.25
N ILE A 32 -4.51 -17.48 7.31
CA ILE A 32 -5.81 -17.22 6.70
C ILE A 32 -6.81 -17.03 7.86
N LEU A 33 -7.38 -15.83 7.95
CA LEU A 33 -8.34 -15.47 9.01
C LEU A 33 -9.74 -16.02 8.73
N GLY A 34 -10.13 -16.07 7.46
CA GLY A 34 -11.43 -16.55 7.04
C GLY A 34 -11.63 -16.42 5.54
N GLY A 35 -12.74 -16.93 5.03
CA GLY A 35 -12.99 -17.03 3.61
C GLY A 35 -14.44 -17.31 3.27
N ALA A 36 -14.74 -17.24 1.97
CA ALA A 36 -16.00 -17.70 1.39
C ALA A 36 -15.68 -18.69 0.26
N THR A 37 -16.55 -19.67 0.05
CA THR A 37 -16.27 -20.76 -0.87
C THR A 37 -16.39 -20.30 -2.32
N HIS A 38 -17.32 -19.41 -2.61
CA HIS A 38 -17.57 -18.89 -3.95
C HIS A 38 -18.04 -17.44 -3.92
N VAL A 39 -17.40 -16.61 -4.74
CA VAL A 39 -17.73 -15.21 -4.95
C VAL A 39 -17.47 -14.80 -6.39
N VAL A 40 -18.09 -13.70 -6.82
CA VAL A 40 -17.86 -13.07 -8.13
C VAL A 40 -17.53 -11.60 -7.93
N LEU A 41 -16.47 -11.13 -8.62
CA LEU A 41 -16.08 -9.74 -8.60
C LEU A 41 -16.88 -8.91 -9.63
N TYR A 42 -17.25 -7.70 -9.24
CA TYR A 42 -17.86 -6.69 -10.08
C TYR A 42 -17.09 -5.38 -9.96
N HIS A 43 -16.97 -4.66 -11.07
CA HIS A 43 -16.38 -3.33 -11.14
C HIS A 43 -17.46 -2.30 -11.37
N PHE A 44 -17.37 -1.17 -10.68
CA PHE A 44 -18.22 -0.02 -10.96
C PHE A 44 -17.48 0.96 -11.87
N HIS A 45 -18.08 1.26 -13.02
CA HIS A 45 -17.56 2.26 -13.97
C HIS A 45 -18.14 3.62 -13.63
N GLU A 46 -17.26 4.54 -13.19
CA GLU A 46 -17.69 5.87 -12.78
C GLU A 46 -18.20 6.70 -13.97
N GLU A 47 -17.62 6.53 -15.17
CA GLU A 47 -18.00 7.27 -16.38
C GLU A 47 -19.43 6.94 -16.85
N SER A 48 -19.80 5.65 -16.84
CA SER A 48 -21.12 5.18 -17.26
C SER A 48 -22.09 4.97 -16.11
N GLN A 49 -21.66 5.16 -14.86
CA GLN A 49 -22.44 4.89 -13.65
C GLN A 49 -23.06 3.49 -13.65
N SER A 50 -22.30 2.47 -14.10
CA SER A 50 -22.81 1.12 -14.30
C SER A 50 -21.89 0.06 -13.71
N TRP A 51 -22.48 -1.08 -13.36
CA TRP A 51 -21.77 -2.24 -12.86
C TRP A 51 -21.42 -3.19 -14.01
N GLU A 52 -20.17 -3.66 -14.04
CA GLU A 52 -19.70 -4.71 -14.94
C GLU A 52 -19.29 -5.95 -14.14
N LYS A 53 -19.72 -7.13 -14.61
CA LYS A 53 -19.26 -8.41 -14.08
C LYS A 53 -17.85 -8.70 -14.57
N SER A 54 -16.92 -8.95 -13.66
CA SER A 54 -15.55 -9.38 -14.00
C SER A 54 -15.51 -10.87 -14.36
N ASP A 55 -14.43 -11.29 -15.01
CA ASP A 55 -14.01 -12.68 -15.23
C ASP A 55 -13.40 -13.35 -13.97
N VAL A 56 -13.22 -12.59 -12.88
CA VAL A 56 -12.71 -13.08 -11.60
C VAL A 56 -13.83 -13.68 -10.76
N GLU A 57 -13.82 -15.01 -10.67
CA GLU A 57 -14.81 -15.80 -9.93
C GLU A 57 -14.11 -16.98 -9.22
N GLY A 58 -14.39 -17.19 -7.93
CA GLY A 58 -13.76 -18.26 -7.18
C GLY A 58 -13.87 -18.12 -5.67
N SER A 59 -12.89 -18.63 -4.91
CA SER A 59 -12.94 -18.57 -3.44
C SER A 59 -12.29 -17.29 -2.91
N LEU A 60 -12.91 -16.67 -1.92
CA LEU A 60 -12.39 -15.49 -1.24
C LEU A 60 -11.63 -15.90 0.03
N SER A 61 -10.50 -15.27 0.32
CA SER A 61 -9.76 -15.48 1.57
C SER A 61 -9.14 -14.18 2.06
N LEU A 62 -9.38 -13.85 3.33
CA LEU A 62 -8.66 -12.78 4.02
C LEU A 62 -7.43 -13.39 4.70
N CYS A 63 -6.25 -12.88 4.33
CA CYS A 63 -4.97 -13.40 4.76
C CYS A 63 -4.17 -12.34 5.50
N VAL A 64 -3.31 -12.81 6.40
CA VAL A 64 -2.31 -12.00 7.11
C VAL A 64 -0.96 -12.18 6.42
N ARG A 65 -0.22 -11.10 6.21
CA ARG A 65 1.14 -11.11 5.66
C ARG A 65 2.10 -10.24 6.48
N ASP A 66 3.38 -10.28 6.14
CA ASP A 66 4.42 -9.45 6.76
C ASP A 66 4.43 -9.58 8.30
N GLY A 67 4.37 -10.82 8.80
CA GLY A 67 4.50 -11.12 10.23
C GLY A 67 3.35 -10.61 11.10
N GLY A 68 2.15 -10.38 10.55
CA GLY A 68 1.00 -9.92 11.32
C GLY A 68 0.59 -8.47 11.07
N THR A 69 1.40 -7.72 10.32
CA THR A 69 1.24 -6.26 10.22
C THR A 69 0.35 -5.82 9.06
N ARG A 70 0.13 -6.69 8.06
CA ARG A 70 -0.64 -6.36 6.87
C ARG A 70 -1.64 -7.45 6.55
N HIS A 71 -2.70 -7.03 5.88
CA HIS A 71 -3.77 -7.91 5.44
C HIS A 71 -3.90 -7.82 3.93
N VAL A 72 -4.27 -8.94 3.32
CA VAL A 72 -4.56 -9.03 1.89
C VAL A 72 -5.82 -9.86 1.70
N LEU A 73 -6.76 -9.32 0.93
CA LEU A 73 -7.99 -9.98 0.54
C LEU A 73 -7.79 -10.58 -0.85
N VAL A 74 -7.94 -11.89 -1.00
CA VAL A 74 -7.59 -12.59 -2.24
C VAL A 74 -8.79 -13.35 -2.77
N ILE A 75 -9.11 -13.17 -4.06
CA ILE A 75 -9.97 -14.10 -4.80
C ILE A 75 -9.06 -15.05 -5.59
N LEU A 76 -9.10 -16.33 -5.22
CA LEU A 76 -8.47 -17.39 -6.01
C LEU A 76 -9.38 -17.73 -7.19
N ASN A 77 -8.96 -17.36 -8.39
CA ASN A 77 -9.78 -17.48 -9.58
C ASN A 77 -9.88 -18.95 -10.01
N ARG A 78 -11.10 -19.42 -10.31
CA ARG A 78 -11.36 -20.77 -10.83
C ARG A 78 -11.30 -20.83 -12.35
N ASN A 79 -11.52 -19.70 -13.02
CA ASN A 79 -11.64 -19.61 -14.47
C ASN A 79 -10.28 -19.35 -15.15
N SER A 80 -9.29 -18.88 -14.39
CA SER A 80 -7.95 -18.59 -14.91
C SER A 80 -6.91 -18.73 -13.79
N PRO A 81 -5.61 -18.87 -14.12
CA PRO A 81 -4.55 -18.83 -13.12
C PRO A 81 -4.33 -17.43 -12.51
N ASN A 82 -5.02 -16.40 -13.01
CA ASN A 82 -4.88 -15.02 -12.56
C ASN A 82 -5.75 -14.78 -11.32
N ASN A 83 -5.13 -14.95 -10.15
CA ASN A 83 -5.74 -14.62 -8.87
C ASN A 83 -5.82 -13.10 -8.69
N TYR A 84 -6.76 -12.66 -7.86
CA TYR A 84 -7.01 -11.24 -7.63
C TYR A 84 -6.71 -10.85 -6.17
N PRO A 85 -5.46 -10.48 -5.85
CA PRO A 85 -5.10 -9.94 -4.54
C PRO A 85 -5.44 -8.46 -4.44
N MET A 86 -6.01 -8.08 -3.30
CA MET A 86 -6.30 -6.70 -2.92
C MET A 86 -5.65 -6.44 -1.57
N ASP A 87 -4.75 -5.45 -1.51
CA ASP A 87 -4.24 -4.98 -0.23
C ASP A 87 -5.42 -4.55 0.65
N PHE A 88 -5.51 -5.03 1.90
CA PHE A 88 -6.59 -4.66 2.82
C PHE A 88 -6.02 -3.72 3.90
N THR A 89 -6.32 -2.44 3.77
CA THR A 89 -5.72 -1.33 4.52
C THR A 89 -6.77 -0.51 5.26
N ALA A 90 -6.34 0.35 6.20
CA ALA A 90 -7.24 1.14 7.05
C ALA A 90 -8.15 2.12 6.28
N ASP A 91 -7.78 2.47 5.04
CA ASP A 91 -8.54 3.33 4.13
C ASP A 91 -9.62 2.59 3.34
N PHE A 92 -9.79 1.27 3.54
CA PHE A 92 -10.95 0.56 3.01
C PHE A 92 -12.25 1.14 3.53
N GLN A 93 -13.17 1.39 2.61
CA GLN A 93 -14.56 1.70 2.92
C GLN A 93 -15.38 0.49 2.50
N LEU A 94 -16.09 -0.11 3.45
CA LEU A 94 -16.88 -1.32 3.23
C LEU A 94 -18.34 -1.02 3.53
N GLN A 95 -19.22 -1.48 2.65
CA GLN A 95 -20.66 -1.41 2.80
C GLN A 95 -21.28 -2.75 2.40
N LYS A 96 -22.04 -3.35 3.31
CA LYS A 96 -22.92 -4.47 2.99
C LYS A 96 -24.16 -3.93 2.25
N SER A 97 -24.43 -4.46 1.07
CA SER A 97 -25.60 -4.13 0.27
C SER A 97 -26.06 -5.38 -0.45
N ASP A 98 -26.99 -6.12 0.16
CA ASP A 98 -27.48 -7.40 -0.32
C ASP A 98 -27.78 -7.40 -1.83
N PRO A 99 -27.30 -8.39 -2.61
CA PRO A 99 -26.48 -9.57 -2.25
C PRO A 99 -24.95 -9.36 -2.27
N PHE A 100 -24.48 -8.11 -2.17
CA PHE A 100 -23.08 -7.74 -2.36
C PHE A 100 -22.40 -7.23 -1.08
N LEU A 101 -21.07 -7.36 -1.05
CA LEU A 101 -20.20 -6.48 -0.29
C LEU A 101 -19.57 -5.48 -1.24
N ILE A 102 -19.91 -4.21 -1.09
CA ILE A 102 -19.36 -3.10 -1.88
C ILE A 102 -18.22 -2.50 -1.10
N PHE A 103 -17.11 -2.23 -1.77
CA PHE A 103 -16.00 -1.55 -1.16
C PHE A 103 -15.36 -0.53 -2.10
N LYS A 104 -14.72 0.45 -1.47
CA LYS A 104 -13.88 1.44 -2.13
C LYS A 104 -12.47 1.33 -1.56
N ASN A 105 -11.48 1.22 -2.44
CA ASN A 105 -10.07 1.17 -2.08
C ASN A 105 -9.22 1.93 -3.10
N TYR A 106 -7.97 2.22 -2.73
CA TYR A 106 -7.00 2.89 -3.59
C TYR A 106 -6.03 1.84 -4.13
N GLU A 107 -6.13 1.53 -5.42
CA GLU A 107 -5.24 0.56 -6.05
C GLU A 107 -3.84 1.18 -6.16
N LYS A 108 -2.79 0.45 -5.77
CA LYS A 108 -1.41 0.93 -5.93
C LYS A 108 -1.06 0.91 -7.41
N GLN A 109 -0.68 2.06 -7.96
CA GLN A 109 -0.08 2.10 -9.29
C GLN A 109 1.34 1.54 -9.23
N THR A 110 1.83 0.99 -10.33
CA THR A 110 3.17 0.41 -10.48
C THR A 110 4.29 1.41 -10.16
N SER A 111 3.99 2.71 -10.17
CA SER A 111 4.90 3.82 -9.84
C SER A 111 5.12 4.05 -8.33
N GLY A 112 4.39 3.35 -7.45
CA GLY A 112 4.48 3.54 -6.00
C GLY A 112 3.63 4.71 -5.46
N GLU A 113 2.93 5.43 -6.34
CA GLU A 113 1.94 6.44 -5.97
C GLU A 113 0.58 5.80 -5.64
N ARG A 114 -0.16 6.45 -4.73
CA ARG A 114 -1.55 6.05 -4.43
C ARG A 114 -2.38 6.27 -5.69
N GLY A 115 -2.88 5.18 -6.29
CA GLY A 115 -3.68 5.26 -7.50
C GLY A 115 -5.08 5.80 -7.24
N ALA A 116 -5.88 5.85 -8.30
CA ALA A 116 -7.26 6.28 -8.25
C ALA A 116 -8.06 5.38 -7.29
N ALA A 117 -9.05 5.99 -6.62
CA ALA A 117 -10.00 5.21 -5.86
C ALA A 117 -10.86 4.39 -6.83
N THR A 118 -11.06 3.11 -6.54
CA THR A 118 -11.93 2.22 -7.34
C THR A 118 -13.05 1.70 -6.48
N ILE A 119 -14.26 1.63 -7.04
CA ILE A 119 -15.43 1.03 -6.39
C ILE A 119 -15.65 -0.35 -6.99
N ARG A 120 -15.79 -1.34 -6.13
CA ARG A 120 -15.94 -2.75 -6.49
C ARG A 120 -17.01 -3.40 -5.64
N GLY A 121 -17.61 -4.45 -6.18
CA GLY A 121 -18.63 -5.24 -5.53
C GLY A 121 -18.22 -6.70 -5.56
N ILE A 122 -18.39 -7.42 -4.46
CA ILE A 122 -18.26 -8.86 -4.42
C ILE A 122 -19.64 -9.44 -4.18
N TRP A 123 -20.11 -10.21 -5.15
CA TRP A 123 -21.36 -10.95 -5.04
C TRP A 123 -21.13 -12.27 -4.30
N PHE A 124 -22.05 -12.61 -3.40
CA PHE A 124 -22.04 -13.85 -2.65
C PHE A 124 -23.30 -14.66 -2.98
N PRO A 125 -23.16 -15.93 -3.41
CA PRO A 125 -24.30 -16.83 -3.55
C PRO A 125 -24.93 -17.21 -2.19
N ASN A 126 -24.12 -17.20 -1.12
CA ASN A 126 -24.53 -17.61 0.22
C ASN A 126 -24.50 -16.42 1.18
N ASP A 127 -25.68 -16.02 1.67
CA ASP A 127 -25.84 -14.89 2.58
C ASP A 127 -25.10 -15.10 3.91
N ASN A 128 -25.03 -16.33 4.42
CA ASN A 128 -24.30 -16.61 5.66
C ASN A 128 -22.77 -16.41 5.48
N GLU A 129 -22.22 -16.82 4.34
CA GLU A 129 -20.81 -16.57 4.04
C GLU A 129 -20.53 -15.07 3.87
N ARG A 130 -21.44 -14.34 3.21
CA ARG A 130 -21.37 -12.88 3.07
C ARG A 130 -21.36 -12.19 4.43
N ASP A 131 -22.27 -12.57 5.32
CA ASP A 131 -22.43 -11.93 6.62
C ASP A 131 -21.23 -12.22 7.53
N THR A 132 -20.78 -13.49 7.55
CA THR A 132 -19.55 -13.88 8.26
C THR A 132 -18.33 -13.13 7.73
N MET A 133 -18.19 -12.99 6.41
CA MET A 133 -17.09 -12.25 5.79
C MET A 133 -17.17 -10.76 6.12
N ASN A 134 -18.35 -10.15 6.09
CA ASN A 134 -18.53 -8.75 6.44
C ASN A 134 -18.13 -8.47 7.89
N GLU A 135 -18.60 -9.30 8.84
CA GLU A 135 -18.22 -9.17 10.25
C GLU A 135 -16.71 -9.28 10.46
N LEU A 136 -16.07 -10.24 9.78
CA LEU A 136 -14.61 -10.40 9.82
C LEU A 136 -13.89 -9.15 9.28
N LEU A 137 -14.28 -8.66 8.11
CA LEU A 137 -13.64 -7.51 7.47
C LEU A 137 -13.84 -6.23 8.29
N VAL A 138 -15.04 -6.00 8.83
CA VAL A 138 -15.32 -4.87 9.72
C VAL A 138 -14.47 -4.95 10.99
N GLY A 139 -14.35 -6.13 11.59
CA GLY A 139 -13.52 -6.35 12.77
C GLY A 139 -12.05 -6.04 12.53
N VAL A 140 -11.50 -6.54 11.42
CA VAL A 140 -10.11 -6.24 11.04
C VAL A 140 -9.92 -4.76 10.70
N LEU A 141 -10.85 -4.15 9.96
CA LEU A 141 -10.81 -2.74 9.60
C LEU A 141 -10.83 -1.83 10.84
N LYS A 142 -11.62 -2.19 11.86
CA LYS A 142 -11.64 -1.50 13.15
C LYS A 142 -10.27 -1.58 13.83
N SER A 143 -9.70 -2.78 13.94
CA SER A 143 -8.37 -2.98 14.51
C SER A 143 -7.27 -2.22 13.76
N LEU A 144 -7.36 -2.14 12.43
CA LEU A 144 -6.42 -1.37 11.60
C LEU A 144 -6.52 0.15 11.84
N LYS A 145 -7.71 0.67 12.14
CA LYS A 145 -7.95 2.09 12.44
C LYS A 145 -7.59 2.45 13.89
N GLU A 146 -7.77 1.52 14.82
CA GLU A 146 -7.49 1.69 16.24
C GLU A 146 -6.03 1.41 16.62
N SER A 147 -5.21 0.90 15.68
CA SER A 147 -3.77 0.74 15.90
C SER A 147 -3.16 2.09 16.34
N PRO A 148 -2.57 2.18 17.54
CA PRO A 148 -1.98 3.42 18.01
C PRO A 148 -0.88 3.89 17.04
N PRO A 149 -0.69 5.22 16.86
CA PRO A 149 0.48 5.72 16.15
C PRO A 149 1.72 5.11 16.81
N PRO A 150 2.75 4.70 16.03
CA PRO A 150 3.99 4.25 16.62
C PRO A 150 4.44 5.35 17.59
N ALA A 151 4.55 5.02 18.87
CA ALA A 151 5.07 5.95 19.85
C ALA A 151 6.35 6.54 19.26
N PRO A 152 6.57 7.87 19.33
CA PRO A 152 7.85 8.44 18.94
C PRO A 152 8.89 7.63 19.68
N VAL A 153 9.78 6.97 18.94
CA VAL A 153 10.92 6.25 19.48
C VAL A 153 11.58 7.22 20.44
N ALA A 154 11.33 7.02 21.74
CA ALA A 154 11.96 7.80 22.77
C ALA A 154 13.45 7.47 22.62
N ASP A 155 14.18 8.41 22.03
CA ASP A 155 15.62 8.36 21.97
C ASP A 155 16.11 8.00 23.37
N ARG A 156 16.73 6.82 23.49
CA ARG A 156 17.34 6.31 24.74
C ARG A 156 18.42 7.25 25.31
N ASN A 157 18.66 8.39 24.66
CA ASN A 157 19.63 9.41 25.03
C ASN A 157 19.02 10.61 25.80
N ALA A 158 17.69 10.70 25.96
CA ALA A 158 17.07 11.82 26.70
C ALA A 158 17.00 11.60 28.23
N ALA A 159 17.21 10.36 28.71
CA ALA A 159 17.07 10.01 30.12
C ALA A 159 18.23 10.52 31.01
N THR A 160 19.38 10.87 30.43
CA THR A 160 20.52 11.39 31.21
C THR A 160 20.37 12.88 31.52
N ALA A 161 19.69 13.66 30.67
CA ALA A 161 19.54 15.12 30.88
C ALA A 161 18.64 15.47 32.08
N SER A 162 17.67 14.63 32.43
CA SER A 162 16.75 14.89 33.55
C SER A 162 17.33 14.55 34.93
N LEU A 163 18.38 13.73 35.01
CA LEU A 163 19.03 13.38 36.28
C LEU A 163 20.01 14.47 36.77
N PHE A 164 20.64 15.21 35.86
CA PHE A 164 21.58 16.27 36.22
C PHE A 164 20.90 17.59 36.61
N ALA A 165 19.65 17.81 36.20
CA ALA A 165 18.89 19.02 36.56
C ALA A 165 18.33 19.00 38.00
N ALA A 166 18.34 17.84 38.69
CA ALA A 166 17.83 17.69 40.06
C ALA A 166 18.89 17.90 41.15
N LEU A 167 20.16 18.12 40.80
CA LEU A 167 21.25 18.37 41.74
C LEU A 167 21.63 19.86 41.74
N ASN A 168 20.75 20.66 42.32
CA ASN A 168 21.01 22.07 42.63
C ASN A 168 21.99 22.13 43.83
N ILE A 169 23.30 22.25 43.56
CA ILE A 169 24.29 22.68 44.55
C ILE A 169 24.96 23.95 44.03
N SER A 170 24.82 25.01 44.82
CA SER A 170 25.24 26.39 44.57
C SER A 170 26.77 26.59 44.51
N SER A 171 27.20 27.54 43.67
CA SER A 171 28.56 28.10 43.45
C SER A 171 29.07 28.99 44.61
N PRO A 172 30.27 29.69 44.60
CA PRO A 172 31.38 29.86 43.61
C PRO A 172 32.81 29.96 44.28
N PRO A 173 33.83 30.75 43.81
CA PRO A 173 34.53 30.86 42.51
C PRO A 173 36.07 30.63 42.61
N SER A 174 36.79 30.39 41.49
CA SER A 174 38.16 30.95 41.23
C SER A 174 38.76 30.58 39.85
N GLN A 175 39.10 31.64 39.10
CA GLN A 175 40.32 31.90 38.30
C GLN A 175 40.72 31.05 37.06
N GLN A 176 40.75 31.78 35.93
CA GLN A 176 41.79 31.86 34.88
C GLN A 176 42.24 30.61 34.09
N ALA A 177 41.94 30.60 32.78
CA ALA A 177 42.88 30.93 31.68
C ALA A 177 42.39 30.41 30.30
N ARG A 178 42.49 31.26 29.26
CA ARG A 178 42.54 30.93 27.81
C ARG A 178 44.02 30.73 27.40
N PRO A 179 44.42 30.39 26.15
CA PRO A 179 43.68 30.12 24.88
C PRO A 179 44.08 28.76 24.22
N GLN A 180 43.51 28.25 23.12
CA GLN A 180 43.73 28.58 21.69
C GLN A 180 42.76 27.71 20.84
N THR A 181 41.93 28.26 19.96
CA THR A 181 42.12 28.48 18.50
C THR A 181 42.34 27.21 17.68
N GLU A 182 41.34 26.77 16.90
CA GLU A 182 41.51 26.36 15.49
C GLU A 182 40.14 26.12 14.81
N THR A 183 39.80 27.02 13.89
CA THR A 183 38.93 26.79 12.73
C THR A 183 39.70 25.95 11.70
N PRO A 184 39.03 25.16 10.86
CA PRO A 184 39.04 25.57 9.45
C PRO A 184 37.70 25.42 8.71
N SER A 185 37.61 26.30 7.72
CA SER A 185 36.60 26.58 6.70
C SER A 185 36.40 25.44 5.66
N PRO A 186 35.47 25.59 4.69
CA PRO A 186 34.83 24.51 3.95
C PRO A 186 35.57 24.12 2.66
N SER A 187 35.58 22.83 2.34
CA SER A 187 36.04 22.31 1.05
C SER A 187 34.88 22.30 0.05
N GLN A 188 34.83 23.31 -0.83
CA GLN A 188 34.03 23.25 -2.06
C GLN A 188 34.69 22.28 -3.04
N SER A 189 34.13 21.07 -3.18
CA SER A 189 34.45 20.22 -4.32
C SER A 189 33.63 20.67 -5.53
N ASN A 190 34.32 21.28 -6.49
CA ASN A 190 33.84 21.60 -7.82
C ASN A 190 33.51 20.29 -8.57
N GLN A 191 32.31 19.75 -8.37
CA GLN A 191 31.81 18.61 -9.15
C GLN A 191 31.09 19.15 -10.38
N GLN A 192 31.72 19.01 -11.55
CA GLN A 192 30.99 19.06 -12.82
C GLN A 192 29.88 17.99 -12.77
N PRO A 193 28.63 18.32 -13.13
CA PRO A 193 27.53 17.37 -13.02
C PRO A 193 27.73 16.26 -14.04
N ILE A 194 28.22 15.13 -13.58
CA ILE A 194 28.19 13.87 -14.34
C ILE A 194 26.72 13.58 -14.58
N LEU A 195 26.33 13.54 -15.85
CA LEU A 195 24.94 13.34 -16.27
C LEU A 195 24.54 11.87 -16.02
N ASP A 196 24.27 11.54 -14.76
CA ASP A 196 23.77 10.22 -14.38
C ASP A 196 22.34 10.02 -14.91
N LYS A 197 21.97 8.76 -15.18
CA LYS A 197 20.65 8.39 -15.71
C LYS A 197 19.53 8.94 -14.82
N LYS A 198 19.72 8.95 -13.51
CA LYS A 198 18.75 9.50 -12.56
C LYS A 198 18.65 11.03 -12.66
N SER A 199 19.78 11.72 -12.80
CA SER A 199 19.83 13.18 -13.00
C SER A 199 19.19 13.59 -14.33
N LEU A 200 19.39 12.81 -15.39
CA LEU A 200 18.71 13.01 -16.67
C LEU A 200 17.20 12.80 -16.54
N GLN A 201 16.76 11.76 -15.84
CA GLN A 201 15.33 11.51 -15.60
C GLN A 201 14.67 12.65 -14.82
N LEU A 202 15.34 13.18 -13.78
CA LEU A 202 14.85 14.31 -13.01
C LEU A 202 14.80 15.60 -13.84
N ALA A 203 15.82 15.84 -14.68
CA ALA A 203 15.81 16.96 -15.60
C ALA A 203 14.63 16.85 -16.59
N LEU A 204 14.40 15.67 -17.17
CA LEU A 204 13.27 15.44 -18.08
C LEU A 204 11.92 15.64 -17.40
N LEU A 205 11.77 15.16 -16.16
CA LEU A 205 10.56 15.39 -15.36
C LEU A 205 10.33 16.89 -15.09
N SER A 206 11.40 17.62 -14.76
CA SER A 206 11.34 19.07 -14.56
C SER A 206 10.99 19.82 -15.84
N LEU A 207 11.47 19.36 -17.01
CA LEU A 207 11.13 19.96 -18.29
C LEU A 207 9.65 19.72 -18.66
N ILE A 208 9.11 18.54 -18.35
CA ILE A 208 7.70 18.22 -18.60
C ILE A 208 6.77 19.09 -17.75
N GLN A 209 7.24 19.59 -16.60
CA GLN A 209 6.48 20.52 -15.76
C GLN A 209 6.64 22.00 -16.16
N ASP A 210 7.57 22.35 -17.07
CA ASP A 210 7.71 23.72 -17.57
C ASP A 210 6.72 23.93 -18.74
N GLU A 211 5.67 24.71 -18.48
CA GLU A 211 4.63 25.09 -19.45
C GLU A 211 5.24 25.66 -20.75
N ARG A 212 6.32 26.45 -20.66
CA ARG A 212 6.96 27.06 -21.85
C ARG A 212 7.65 26.02 -22.71
N PHE A 213 8.15 24.94 -22.09
CA PHE A 213 8.74 23.82 -22.82
C PHE A 213 7.65 23.01 -23.53
N LEU A 214 6.52 22.74 -22.86
CA LEU A 214 5.38 22.08 -23.48
C LEU A 214 4.83 22.87 -24.67
N ASP A 215 4.70 24.19 -24.52
CA ASP A 215 4.30 25.09 -25.60
C ASP A 215 5.27 25.03 -26.79
N LEU A 216 6.58 25.00 -26.51
CA LEU A 216 7.61 24.89 -27.55
C LEU A 216 7.52 23.56 -28.30
N ILE A 217 7.34 22.45 -27.59
CA ILE A 217 7.17 21.11 -28.18
C ILE A 217 5.89 21.04 -29.00
N HIS A 218 4.79 21.59 -28.50
CA HIS A 218 3.51 21.65 -29.20
C HIS A 218 3.61 22.49 -30.48
N ALA A 219 4.24 23.67 -30.42
CA ALA A 219 4.49 24.51 -31.59
C ALA A 219 5.33 23.78 -32.66
N GLN A 220 6.35 23.04 -32.22
CA GLN A 220 7.19 22.25 -33.13
C GLN A 220 6.43 21.06 -33.72
N TYR A 221 5.59 20.38 -32.93
CA TYR A 221 4.73 19.31 -33.40
C TYR A 221 3.77 19.80 -34.51
N LEU A 222 3.09 20.93 -34.28
CA LEU A 222 2.19 21.53 -35.28
C LEU A 222 2.93 21.90 -36.56
N LYS A 223 4.13 22.46 -36.45
CA LYS A 223 4.96 22.81 -37.61
C LYS A 223 5.31 21.58 -38.45
N VAL A 224 5.72 20.48 -37.81
CA VAL A 224 6.07 19.22 -38.50
C VAL A 224 4.84 18.55 -39.09
N HIS A 225 3.72 18.53 -38.35
CA HIS A 225 2.45 17.99 -38.81
C HIS A 225 1.96 18.72 -40.07
N ASN A 226 1.96 20.05 -40.04
CA ASN A 226 1.50 20.87 -41.16
C ASN A 226 2.43 20.75 -42.38
N ALA A 227 3.75 20.64 -42.17
CA ALA A 227 4.71 20.40 -43.25
C ALA A 227 4.58 19.01 -43.91
N ARG A 228 4.06 18.02 -43.17
CA ARG A 228 3.73 16.68 -43.71
C ARG A 228 2.40 16.68 -44.46
N ALA A 229 1.40 17.40 -43.94
CA ALA A 229 0.10 17.56 -44.59
C ALA A 229 0.19 18.34 -45.92
N SER A 230 1.12 19.29 -46.05
CA SER A 230 1.36 20.04 -47.30
C SER A 230 2.18 19.30 -48.36
N ARG A 231 2.69 18.09 -48.05
CA ARG A 231 3.47 17.24 -48.97
C ARG A 231 2.69 16.03 -49.48
N SER A 232 1.44 15.86 -49.04
CA SER A 232 0.47 14.88 -49.55
C SER A 232 -0.55 15.56 -50.46
#